data_AF-F5XW88-F1
#
_entry.id   AF-F5XW88-F1
#
_cell.length_a   1.000
_cell.length_b   1.000
_cell.length_c   1.000
_cell.angle_alpha   90.00
_cell.angle_beta   90.00
_cell.angle_gamma   90.00
#
_symmetry.space_group_name_H-M   'P 1'
#
loop_
_entity.id
_entity.type
_entity.pdbx_description
1 polymer ?
#
loop_
_entity_poly.entity_id
_entity_poly.type
_entity_poly.pdbx_seq_one_letter_code
_entity_poly.pdbx_strand_id
1 'polypeptide(L)'
;MTYVDLLRKVLLQGVPVENALDFLRDAGASPLEAAVAVHIVTGTELADARKLVEISQAWKAPRPRPAPTVAAEPSVGHYGRSGRGSHSVLAHLLAVQSARPSAQPQGG
;
A
#
# COMPACT_ATOMS: atom_id res chain seq x y z
N MET A 1 -4.28 9.00 -20.65
CA MET A 1 -5.32 9.70 -19.84
C MET A 1 -4.61 10.80 -19.08
N THR A 2 -5.04 12.06 -19.20
CA THR A 2 -4.31 13.19 -18.59
C THR A 2 -4.74 13.42 -17.15
N TYR A 3 -3.91 14.12 -16.36
CA TYR A 3 -4.29 14.54 -15.00
C TYR A 3 -5.52 15.47 -14.99
N VAL A 4 -5.73 16.23 -16.07
CA VAL A 4 -6.93 17.05 -16.30
C VAL A 4 -8.18 16.17 -16.37
N ASP A 5 -8.12 15.08 -17.15
CA ASP A 5 -9.24 14.13 -17.29
C ASP A 5 -9.54 13.44 -15.96
N LEU A 6 -8.49 13.11 -15.20
CA LEU A 6 -8.60 12.45 -13.91
C LEU A 6 -9.26 13.38 -12.88
N LEU A 7 -8.80 14.63 -12.79
CA LEU A 7 -9.39 15.65 -11.93
C LEU A 7 -10.86 15.91 -12.28
N ARG A 8 -11.20 16.05 -13.57
CA ARG A 8 -12.60 16.21 -14.01
C ARG A 8 -13.48 15.05 -13.56
N LYS A 9 -13.03 13.80 -13.73
CA LYS A 9 -13.81 12.64 -13.30
C LYS A 9 -14.06 12.61 -11.80
N VAL A 10 -13.04 12.95 -11.01
CA VAL A 10 -13.14 12.98 -9.54
C VAL A 10 -14.11 14.08 -9.08
N LEU A 11 -14.04 15.27 -9.67
CA LEU A 11 -14.97 16.36 -9.36
C LEU A 11 -16.42 16.04 -9.80
N LEU A 12 -16.61 15.35 -10.94
CA LEU A 12 -17.93 14.89 -11.38
C LEU A 12 -18.57 13.86 -10.44
N GLN A 13 -17.76 13.16 -9.65
CA GLN A 13 -18.24 12.24 -8.61
C GLN A 13 -18.67 12.97 -7.32
N GLY A 14 -18.57 14.31 -7.28
CA GLY A 14 -18.91 15.12 -6.11
C GLY A 14 -17.81 15.14 -5.04
N VAL A 15 -16.60 14.68 -5.38
CA VAL A 15 -15.46 14.70 -4.46
C VAL A 15 -14.96 16.14 -4.32
N PRO A 16 -14.71 16.65 -3.09
CA PRO A 16 -14.18 17.99 -2.90
C PRO A 16 -12.77 18.12 -3.50
N VAL A 17 -12.42 19.34 -3.94
CA VAL A 17 -11.13 19.65 -4.61
C VAL A 17 -9.94 19.21 -3.76
N GLU A 18 -10.03 19.34 -2.43
CA GLU A 18 -8.99 18.95 -1.48
C GLU A 18 -8.65 17.45 -1.59
N ASN A 19 -9.67 16.60 -1.60
CA ASN A 19 -9.49 15.15 -1.76
C ASN A 19 -9.08 14.79 -3.19
N ALA A 20 -9.53 15.55 -4.19
CA ALA A 20 -9.13 15.35 -5.58
C ALA A 20 -7.64 15.63 -5.81
N LEU A 21 -7.05 16.56 -5.06
CA LEU A 21 -5.61 16.84 -5.05
C LEU A 21 -4.81 15.67 -4.48
N ASP A 22 -5.29 15.00 -3.42
CA ASP A 22 -4.69 13.76 -2.90
C ASP A 22 -4.71 12.64 -3.95
N PHE A 23 -5.81 12.47 -4.68
CA PHE A 23 -5.88 11.52 -5.79
C PHE A 23 -4.88 11.81 -6.91
N LEU A 24 -4.69 13.08 -7.27
CA LEU A 24 -3.68 13.47 -8.26
C LEU A 24 -2.27 13.15 -7.79
N ARG A 25 -1.97 13.37 -6.51
CA ARG A 25 -0.69 13.01 -5.92
C ARG A 25 -0.47 11.49 -5.91
N ASP A 26 -1.47 10.72 -5.54
CA ASP A 26 -1.41 9.25 -5.57
C ASP A 26 -1.25 8.70 -6.99
N ALA A 27 -1.80 9.39 -7.98
CA ALA A 27 -1.57 9.08 -9.40
C ALA A 27 -0.18 9.47 -9.91
N GLY A 28 0.67 10.08 -9.08
CA GLY A 28 2.04 10.46 -9.41
C GLY A 28 2.20 11.86 -10.02
N ALA A 29 1.18 12.72 -9.94
CA ALA A 29 1.28 14.09 -10.45
C ALA A 29 2.30 14.92 -9.65
N SER A 30 3.11 15.70 -10.35
CA SER A 30 3.93 16.74 -9.73
C SER A 30 3.07 17.93 -9.27
N PRO A 31 3.56 18.77 -8.33
CA PRO A 31 2.84 19.96 -7.89
C PRO A 31 2.47 20.91 -9.04
N LEU A 32 3.35 21.02 -10.04
CA LEU A 32 3.12 21.87 -11.21
C LEU A 32 2.02 21.28 -12.10
N GLU A 33 2.04 19.97 -12.35
CA GLU A 33 1.00 19.29 -13.14
C GLU A 33 -0.37 19.35 -12.45
N ALA A 34 -0.41 19.22 -11.12
CA ALA A 34 -1.63 19.39 -10.34
C ALA A 34 -2.17 20.82 -10.44
N ALA A 35 -1.31 21.84 -10.34
CA ALA A 35 -1.73 23.23 -10.47
C ALA A 35 -2.25 23.57 -11.87
N VAL A 36 -1.60 23.04 -12.92
CA VAL A 36 -2.07 23.16 -14.31
C VAL A 36 -3.41 22.46 -14.49
N ALA A 37 -3.59 21.27 -13.90
CA ALA A 37 -4.86 20.57 -13.95
C ALA A 37 -5.98 21.36 -13.26
N VAL A 38 -5.73 21.92 -12.07
CA VAL A 38 -6.70 22.78 -11.37
C VAL A 38 -7.04 23.99 -12.24
N HIS A 39 -6.04 24.74 -12.72
CA HIS A 39 -6.25 25.90 -13.60
C HIS A 39 -7.16 25.59 -14.79
N ILE A 40 -6.92 24.48 -15.49
CA ILE A 40 -7.70 24.07 -16.68
C ILE A 40 -9.12 23.62 -16.32
N VAL A 41 -9.33 23.05 -15.14
CA VAL A 41 -10.62 22.46 -14.75
C VAL A 41 -11.54 23.46 -14.05
N THR A 42 -11.00 24.30 -13.17
CA THR A 42 -11.77 25.29 -12.41
C THR A 42 -11.77 26.67 -13.08
N GLY A 43 -10.85 26.93 -14.02
CA GLY A 43 -10.67 28.24 -14.63
C GLY A 43 -10.00 29.28 -13.72
N THR A 44 -9.52 28.89 -12.53
CA THR A 44 -8.81 29.79 -11.61
C THR A 44 -7.44 30.15 -12.14
N GLU A 45 -6.90 31.32 -11.77
CA GLU A 45 -5.55 31.72 -12.18
C GLU A 45 -4.50 30.68 -11.76
N LEU A 46 -3.50 30.45 -12.62
CA LEU A 46 -2.44 29.49 -12.35
C LEU A 46 -1.67 29.80 -11.05
N ALA A 47 -1.48 31.08 -10.71
CA ALA A 47 -0.83 31.47 -9.46
C ALA A 47 -1.63 31.03 -8.22
N ASP A 48 -2.95 31.18 -8.25
CA ASP A 48 -3.82 30.76 -7.15
C ASP A 48 -3.97 29.23 -7.10
N ALA A 49 -4.01 28.57 -8.26
CA ALA A 49 -3.96 27.11 -8.33
C ALA A 49 -2.68 26.54 -7.70
N ARG A 50 -1.52 27.18 -7.93
CA ARG A 50 -0.26 26.80 -7.29
C ARG A 50 -0.31 26.98 -5.78
N LYS A 51 -0.82 28.11 -5.29
CA LYS A 51 -1.02 28.32 -3.86
C LYS A 51 -1.92 27.26 -3.24
N LEU A 52 -3.02 26.89 -3.91
CA LEU A 52 -3.94 25.84 -3.45
C LEU A 52 -3.23 24.48 -3.32
N VAL A 53 -2.41 24.11 -4.30
CA VAL A 53 -1.62 22.88 -4.27
C VAL A 53 -0.57 22.92 -3.14
N GLU A 54 0.11 24.05 -2.94
CA GLU A 54 1.14 24.22 -1.90
C GLU A 54 0.56 24.18 -0.47
N ILE A 55 -0.64 24.75 -0.26
CA ILE A 55 -1.29 24.71 1.06
C ILE A 55 -2.02 23.39 1.33
N SER A 56 -2.29 22.59 0.29
CA SER A 56 -2.98 21.30 0.41
C SER A 56 -2.20 20.31 1.26
N GLN A 57 -2.89 19.55 2.10
CA GLN A 57 -2.31 18.48 2.91
C GLN A 57 -1.59 17.44 2.06
N ALA A 58 -2.06 17.24 0.81
CA ALA A 58 -1.43 16.37 -0.16
C ALA A 58 0.08 16.67 -0.29
N TRP A 59 0.49 17.93 -0.41
CA TRP A 59 1.91 18.31 -0.56
C TRP A 59 2.56 18.99 0.64
N LYS A 60 1.76 19.53 1.57
CA LYS A 60 2.26 20.23 2.76
C LYS A 60 2.72 19.29 3.87
N ALA A 61 2.11 18.11 4.01
CA ALA A 61 2.47 17.18 5.06
C ALA A 61 3.52 16.17 4.57
N PRO A 62 4.66 15.99 5.26
CA PRO A 62 5.40 14.74 5.12
C PRO A 62 4.46 13.63 5.56
N ARG A 63 4.16 12.66 4.68
CA ARG A 63 3.32 11.52 5.08
C ARG A 63 3.95 10.93 6.34
N PRO A 64 3.17 10.70 7.42
CA PRO A 64 3.62 9.75 8.42
C PRO A 64 3.91 8.47 7.63
N ARG A 65 5.20 8.10 7.58
CA ARG A 65 5.61 6.80 7.06
C ARG A 65 4.63 5.80 7.69
N PRO A 66 3.94 4.94 6.92
CA PRO A 66 3.06 3.96 7.54
C PRO A 66 3.91 3.31 8.63
N ALA A 67 3.48 3.47 9.88
CA ALA A 67 4.16 2.80 10.98
C ALA A 67 4.27 1.35 10.51
N PRO A 68 5.47 0.73 10.54
CA PRO A 68 5.57 -0.68 10.19
C PRO A 68 4.48 -1.34 10.99
N THR A 69 3.49 -1.94 10.30
CA THR A 69 2.46 -2.73 10.94
C THR A 69 3.23 -3.69 11.80
N VAL A 70 3.23 -3.43 13.11
CA VAL A 70 3.81 -4.33 14.07
C VAL A 70 2.96 -5.57 13.87
N ALA A 71 3.51 -6.54 13.15
CA ALA A 71 2.96 -7.88 13.12
C ALA A 71 2.74 -8.19 14.59
N ALA A 72 1.48 -8.28 14.97
CA ALA A 72 1.11 -8.50 16.35
C ALA A 72 1.86 -9.75 16.80
N GLU A 73 2.88 -9.54 17.63
CA GLU A 73 3.51 -10.58 18.42
C GLU A 73 2.36 -11.34 19.08
N PRO A 74 2.20 -12.65 18.85
CA PRO A 74 1.27 -13.41 19.67
C PRO A 74 1.80 -13.31 21.09
N SER A 75 1.05 -12.60 21.93
CA SER A 75 1.17 -12.64 23.39
C SER A 75 1.09 -14.09 23.86
N VAL A 76 2.21 -14.79 23.84
CA VAL A 76 2.42 -15.98 24.66
C VAL A 76 2.78 -15.46 26.04
N GLY A 77 1.74 -15.08 26.75
CA GLY A 77 1.79 -15.13 28.18
C GLY A 77 2.00 -16.58 28.63
N HIS A 78 2.55 -16.68 29.82
CA HIS A 78 2.31 -17.75 30.77
C HIS A 78 3.33 -18.93 30.81
N TYR A 79 4.32 -18.77 31.70
CA TYR A 79 4.97 -19.77 32.58
C TYR A 79 5.44 -21.08 31.92
N GLY A 80 6.76 -21.16 31.75
CA GLY A 80 7.48 -22.43 31.78
C GLY A 80 7.35 -23.08 33.17
N ARG A 81 6.27 -23.85 33.36
CA ARG A 81 6.23 -24.94 34.34
C ARG A 81 5.95 -26.23 33.58
N SER A 82 7.02 -27.02 33.45
CA SER A 82 7.09 -28.46 33.20
C SER A 82 5.76 -29.18 32.91
N GLY A 83 5.64 -29.75 31.71
CA GLY A 83 4.53 -30.65 31.41
C GLY A 83 4.66 -31.31 30.04
N ARG A 84 5.11 -32.55 30.06
CA ARG A 84 5.06 -33.58 29.01
C ARG A 84 3.78 -33.58 28.15
N GLY A 85 3.96 -33.92 26.86
CA GLY A 85 2.95 -34.59 26.01
C GLY A 85 2.54 -33.78 24.78
N SER A 86 2.98 -34.14 23.56
CA SER A 86 2.30 -35.09 22.66
C SER A 86 1.09 -34.44 21.94
N HIS A 87 0.95 -34.28 20.61
CA HIS A 87 1.64 -34.71 19.39
C HIS A 87 1.31 -33.70 18.27
N SER A 88 2.30 -33.18 17.54
CA SER A 88 2.06 -32.38 16.32
C SER A 88 1.87 -33.31 15.11
N VAL A 89 0.63 -33.45 14.63
CA VAL A 89 0.32 -34.17 13.38
C VAL A 89 0.96 -33.49 12.15
N LEU A 90 1.29 -32.19 12.25
CA LEU A 90 1.95 -31.44 11.17
C LEU A 90 3.44 -31.74 11.00
N ALA A 91 4.12 -32.38 11.96
CA ALA A 91 5.54 -32.71 11.84
C ALA A 91 5.80 -33.91 10.91
N HIS A 92 4.79 -34.76 10.66
CA HIS A 92 4.97 -35.97 9.84
C HIS A 92 4.91 -35.68 8.33
N LEU A 93 4.19 -34.64 7.90
CA LEU A 93 4.06 -34.30 6.48
C LEU A 93 5.31 -33.62 5.90
N LEU A 94 6.10 -32.92 6.72
CA LEU A 94 7.32 -32.27 6.25
C LEU A 94 8.53 -33.22 6.11
N ALA A 95 8.53 -34.38 6.77
CA ALA A 95 9.65 -35.32 6.73
C ALA A 95 9.65 -36.24 5.49
N VAL A 96 8.49 -36.48 4.88
CA VAL A 96 8.37 -37.39 3.71
C VAL A 96 8.83 -36.75 2.40
N GLN A 97 8.84 -35.42 2.31
CA GLN A 97 9.16 -34.73 1.06
C GLN A 97 10.68 -34.63 0.77
N SER A 98 11.52 -34.79 1.79
CA SER A 98 12.98 -34.61 1.67
C SER A 98 13.75 -35.92 1.44
N ALA A 99 13.09 -37.08 1.51
CA ALA A 99 13.71 -38.38 1.22
C ALA A 99 13.49 -38.77 -0.24
N ARG A 100 14.14 -38.02 -1.15
CA ARG A 100 14.35 -38.45 -2.53
C ARG A 100 15.81 -38.88 -2.71
N PRO A 101 16.15 -40.18 -2.61
CA PRO A 101 17.32 -40.72 -3.27
C PRO A 101 16.92 -41.27 -4.65
N SER A 102 17.48 -40.66 -5.67
CA SER A 102 17.56 -41.13 -7.05
C SER A 102 18.45 -42.38 -7.18
N ALA A 103 18.32 -43.08 -8.32
CA ALA A 103 19.16 -44.16 -8.88
C ALA A 103 18.73 -45.59 -8.53
N GLN A 104 18.66 -46.59 -9.42
CA GLN A 104 18.81 -46.74 -10.89
C GLN A 104 18.39 -48.23 -11.23
N PRO A 105 18.42 -48.70 -12.50
CA PRO A 105 17.67 -49.86 -13.00
C PRO A 105 18.43 -51.20 -13.01
N GLN A 106 17.69 -52.32 -13.12
CA GLN A 106 18.06 -53.64 -13.71
C GLN A 106 16.83 -54.56 -13.51
N GLY A 107 16.25 -55.29 -14.47
CA GLY A 107 16.81 -55.97 -15.63
C GLY A 107 17.02 -57.44 -15.28
N GLY A 108 16.10 -58.33 -15.70
CA GLY A 108 16.17 -59.78 -15.47
C GLY A 108 14.80 -60.45 -15.48
#